data_AF-A0A1B9HXG6-F1
#
_entry.id   AF-A0A1B9HXG6-F1
#
_cell.length_a   1.000
_cell.length_b   1.000
_cell.length_c   1.000
_cell.angle_alpha   90.00
_cell.angle_beta   90.00
_cell.angle_gamma   90.00
#
_symmetry.space_group_name_H-M   'P 1'
#
loop_
_entity.id
_entity.type
_entity.pdbx_description
1 polymer ?
#
loop_
_entity_poly.entity_id
_entity_poly.type
_entity_poly.pdbx_seq_one_letter_code
_entity_poly.pdbx_strand_id
1 'polypeptide(L)'
;MSNSRIIINSSEDLENHYKEYISTINKLPNSSLDLYLSNSINHNDKLLNKKEYHQLIIPNSNFKIMEIISDLDKRIIASRLDITLGNNGKKVKEIVFYKLNDYWEIERVWSIVEFL
;
A
#
# COMPACT_ATOMS: atom_id res chain seq x y z
N MET A 1 5.77 -23.22 4.29
CA MET A 1 6.40 -22.12 5.05
C MET A 1 5.37 -21.61 6.04
N SER A 2 5.69 -21.61 7.32
CA SER A 2 4.78 -21.14 8.37
C SER A 2 4.58 -19.64 8.22
N ASN A 3 3.36 -19.19 7.94
CA ASN A 3 3.02 -17.77 7.96
C ASN A 3 3.05 -17.32 9.42
N SER A 4 4.17 -16.77 9.86
CA SER A 4 4.24 -15.97 11.07
C SER A 4 3.15 -14.90 10.96
N ARG A 5 2.12 -14.97 11.80
CA ARG A 5 1.11 -13.90 11.85
C ARG A 5 1.85 -12.63 12.25
N ILE A 6 1.77 -11.59 11.42
CA ILE A 6 2.28 -10.26 11.76
C ILE A 6 1.51 -9.81 13.00
N ILE A 7 2.24 -9.47 14.06
CA ILE A 7 1.66 -8.99 15.31
C ILE A 7 1.74 -7.47 15.26
N ILE A 8 0.58 -6.81 15.19
CA ILE A 8 0.47 -5.35 15.21
C ILE A 8 -0.29 -4.97 16.47
N ASN A 9 0.41 -4.40 17.46
CA ASN A 9 -0.14 -4.05 18.77
C ASN A 9 -0.04 -2.55 19.07
N SER A 10 0.57 -1.77 18.18
CA SER A 10 0.75 -0.34 18.32
C SER A 10 0.62 0.37 16.97
N SER A 11 0.37 1.69 17.01
CA SER A 11 0.44 2.54 15.82
C SER A 11 1.80 2.47 15.14
N GLU A 12 2.89 2.36 15.93
CA GLU A 12 4.24 2.21 15.39
C GLU A 12 4.41 0.90 14.60
N ASP A 13 3.87 -0.22 15.11
CA ASP A 13 3.87 -1.50 14.39
C ASP A 13 3.11 -1.37 13.05
N LEU A 14 1.97 -0.68 13.06
CA LEU A 14 1.14 -0.48 11.88
C LEU A 14 1.85 0.38 10.83
N GLU A 15 2.54 1.43 11.25
CA GLU A 15 3.36 2.25 10.37
C GLU A 15 4.55 1.47 9.80
N ASN A 16 5.18 0.61 10.60
CA ASN A 16 6.28 -0.23 10.15
C ASN A 16 5.80 -1.28 9.14
N HIS A 17 4.65 -1.92 9.38
CA HIS A 17 3.99 -2.80 8.42
C HIS A 17 3.73 -2.10 7.08
N TYR A 18 3.27 -0.85 7.13
CA TYR A 18 3.08 -0.05 5.91
C TYR A 18 4.39 0.36 5.22
N LYS A 19 5.44 0.71 5.97
CA LYS A 19 6.77 0.97 5.40
C LYS A 19 7.34 -0.28 4.71
N GLU A 20 7.11 -1.46 5.27
CA GLU A 20 7.49 -2.74 4.66
C GLU A 20 6.69 -3.03 3.39
N TYR A 21 5.38 -2.73 3.37
CA TYR A 21 4.56 -2.76 2.17
C TYR A 21 5.13 -1.86 1.05
N ILE A 22 5.42 -0.59 1.35
CA ILE A 22 6.00 0.34 0.35
C ILE A 22 7.39 -0.12 -0.11
N SER A 23 8.24 -0.61 0.81
CA SER A 23 9.52 -1.24 0.48
C SER A 23 9.36 -2.45 -0.45
N THR A 24 8.29 -3.22 -0.28
CA THR A 24 7.95 -4.36 -1.15
C THR A 24 7.48 -3.89 -2.52
N ILE A 25 6.64 -2.85 -2.61
CA ILE A 25 6.24 -2.22 -3.88
C ILE A 25 7.46 -1.76 -4.68
N ASN A 26 8.40 -1.08 -4.02
CA ASN A 26 9.62 -0.57 -4.66
C ASN A 26 10.57 -1.68 -5.19
N LYS A 27 10.35 -2.94 -4.81
CA LYS A 27 11.12 -4.10 -5.28
C LYS A 27 10.43 -4.84 -6.44
N LEU A 28 9.23 -4.43 -6.85
CA LEU A 28 8.54 -5.04 -7.98
C LEU A 28 9.35 -4.90 -9.27
N PRO A 29 9.36 -5.92 -10.15
CA PRO A 29 8.57 -7.16 -10.08
C PRO A 29 9.22 -8.31 -9.28
N ASN A 30 10.36 -8.07 -8.60
CA ASN A 30 11.13 -9.10 -7.89
C ASN A 30 10.58 -9.42 -6.48
N SER A 31 9.38 -8.93 -6.16
CA SER A 31 8.69 -9.09 -4.88
C SER A 31 7.23 -9.46 -5.11
N SER A 32 6.50 -9.82 -4.05
CA SER A 32 5.04 -10.03 -4.10
C SER A 32 4.36 -9.22 -3.02
N LEU A 33 3.24 -8.57 -3.35
CA LEU A 33 2.41 -7.88 -2.37
C LEU A 33 1.38 -8.81 -1.73
N ASP A 34 1.35 -10.11 -2.08
CA ASP A 34 0.28 -11.02 -1.65
C ASP A 34 0.10 -11.10 -0.13
N LEU A 35 1.18 -10.88 0.63
CA LEU A 35 1.18 -10.84 2.09
C LEU A 35 0.47 -9.60 2.68
N TYR A 36 0.31 -8.54 1.89
CA TYR A 36 -0.29 -7.27 2.31
C TYR A 36 -1.67 -7.05 1.74
N LEU A 37 -2.09 -7.83 0.74
CA LEU A 37 -3.35 -7.64 0.03
C LEU A 37 -4.37 -8.67 0.47
N SER A 38 -5.60 -8.24 0.73
CA SER A 38 -6.70 -9.19 0.94
C SER A 38 -7.07 -9.88 -0.38
N ASN A 39 -7.90 -10.91 -0.34
CA ASN A 39 -8.38 -11.57 -1.56
C ASN A 39 -9.29 -10.67 -2.43
N SER A 40 -9.87 -9.62 -1.83
CA SER A 40 -10.79 -8.72 -2.50
C SER A 40 -10.58 -7.30 -1.98
N ILE A 41 -9.98 -6.46 -2.82
CA ILE A 41 -9.60 -5.09 -2.50
C ILE A 41 -10.56 -4.13 -3.19
N ASN A 42 -11.24 -3.28 -2.43
CA ASN A 42 -12.01 -2.18 -2.99
C ASN A 42 -11.10 -0.95 -3.16
N HIS A 43 -10.68 -0.66 -4.39
CA HIS A 43 -9.85 0.51 -4.74
C HIS A 43 -10.69 1.54 -5.49
N ASN A 44 -10.89 2.74 -4.92
CA ASN A 44 -11.71 3.81 -5.51
C ASN A 44 -13.08 3.31 -6.03
N ASP A 45 -13.79 2.55 -5.20
CA ASP A 45 -15.10 1.94 -5.47
C ASP A 45 -15.10 0.86 -6.57
N LYS A 46 -13.92 0.40 -7.00
CA LYS A 46 -13.74 -0.77 -7.86
C LYS A 46 -13.23 -1.95 -7.07
N LEU A 47 -13.93 -3.09 -7.16
CA LEU A 47 -13.48 -4.34 -6.54
C LEU A 47 -12.43 -5.02 -7.43
N LEU A 48 -11.30 -5.39 -6.83
CA LEU A 48 -10.15 -5.99 -7.50
C LEU A 48 -9.68 -7.23 -6.73
N ASN A 49 -9.18 -8.23 -7.44
CA ASN A 49 -8.34 -9.28 -6.85
C ASN A 49 -6.87 -8.84 -6.79
N LYS A 50 -6.02 -9.61 -6.11
CA LYS A 50 -4.59 -9.30 -5.93
C LYS A 50 -3.85 -9.04 -7.25
N LYS A 51 -4.12 -9.86 -8.28
CA LYS A 51 -3.49 -9.72 -9.60
C LYS A 51 -3.89 -8.43 -10.29
N GLU A 52 -5.16 -8.07 -10.25
CA GLU A 52 -5.66 -6.82 -10.83
C GLU A 52 -5.12 -5.60 -10.07
N TYR A 53 -5.02 -5.69 -8.74
CA TYR A 53 -4.43 -4.64 -7.92
C TYR A 53 -2.95 -4.42 -8.27
N HIS A 54 -2.16 -5.49 -8.44
CA HIS A 54 -0.76 -5.39 -8.89
C HIS A 54 -0.62 -4.65 -10.22
N GLN A 55 -1.58 -4.81 -11.13
CA GLN A 55 -1.54 -4.17 -12.45
C GLN A 55 -1.74 -2.65 -12.39
N LEU A 56 -2.23 -2.10 -11.27
CA LEU A 56 -2.30 -0.65 -11.08
C LEU A 56 -0.93 -0.01 -10.88
N ILE A 57 0.06 -0.79 -10.44
CA ILE A 57 1.39 -0.29 -10.13
C ILE A 57 2.21 -0.26 -11.43
N ILE A 58 2.62 0.93 -11.85
CA ILE A 58 3.53 1.10 -12.97
C ILE A 58 4.88 0.45 -12.60
N PRO A 59 5.38 -0.55 -13.36
CA PRO A 59 6.64 -1.22 -13.04
C PRO A 59 7.82 -0.26 -12.92
N ASN A 60 8.78 -0.60 -12.05
CA ASN A 60 9.98 0.21 -11.75
C ASN A 60 9.70 1.62 -11.19
N SER A 61 8.47 1.91 -10.74
CA SER A 61 8.18 3.15 -10.03
C SER A 61 8.81 3.15 -8.64
N ASN A 62 9.26 4.33 -8.20
CA ASN A 62 9.79 4.54 -6.86
C ASN A 62 8.80 5.34 -6.04
N PHE A 63 8.34 4.76 -4.94
CA PHE A 63 7.40 5.33 -3.98
C PHE A 63 8.17 5.76 -2.73
N LYS A 64 8.10 7.05 -2.40
CA LYS A 64 8.68 7.63 -1.20
C LYS A 64 7.57 8.11 -0.27
N ILE A 65 7.56 7.59 0.95
CA ILE A 65 6.69 8.07 2.01
C ILE A 65 7.15 9.45 2.47
N MET A 66 6.23 10.41 2.43
CA MET A 66 6.46 11.77 2.94
C MET A 66 5.84 11.97 4.32
N GLU A 67 4.68 11.37 4.56
CA GLU A 67 3.91 11.49 5.80
C GLU A 67 3.09 10.21 5.98
N ILE A 68 2.96 9.74 7.23
CA ILE A 68 2.06 8.64 7.60
C ILE A 68 1.28 9.07 8.83
N ILE A 69 -0.02 8.76 8.83
CA ILE A 69 -0.89 8.82 10.00
C ILE A 69 -1.57 7.47 10.13
N SER A 70 -1.53 6.88 11.32
CA SER A 70 -2.10 5.57 11.60
C SER A 70 -3.12 5.63 12.74
N ASP A 71 -4.20 4.87 12.60
CA ASP A 71 -5.19 4.64 13.66
C ASP A 71 -5.34 3.12 13.82
N LEU A 72 -4.74 2.58 14.90
CA LEU A 72 -4.68 1.15 15.15
C LEU A 72 -6.08 0.56 15.39
N ASP A 73 -6.88 1.20 16.24
CA ASP A 73 -8.22 0.73 16.60
C ASP A 73 -9.13 0.67 15.36
N LYS A 74 -8.98 1.65 14.47
CA LYS A 74 -9.69 1.66 13.19
C LYS A 74 -8.99 0.88 12.10
N ARG A 75 -7.77 0.39 12.28
CA ARG A 75 -6.95 -0.26 11.23
C ARG A 75 -6.89 0.56 9.95
N ILE A 76 -6.61 1.85 10.08
CA ILE A 76 -6.54 2.78 8.95
C ILE A 76 -5.15 3.39 8.89
N ILE A 77 -4.70 3.62 7.66
CA ILE A 77 -3.49 4.37 7.35
C ILE A 77 -3.85 5.46 6.36
N ALA A 78 -3.44 6.69 6.63
CA ALA A 78 -3.39 7.76 5.65
C ALA A 78 -1.92 8.07 5.37
N SER A 79 -1.58 8.29 4.10
CA SER A 79 -0.21 8.52 3.68
C SER A 79 -0.15 9.53 2.54
N ARG A 80 0.91 10.34 2.56
CA ARG A 80 1.33 11.14 1.40
C ARG A 80 2.56 10.50 0.79
N LEU A 81 2.50 10.27 -0.52
CA LEU A 81 3.56 9.67 -1.30
C LEU A 81 4.09 10.66 -2.33
N ASP A 82 5.41 10.67 -2.51
CA ASP A 82 6.10 11.24 -3.67
C ASP A 82 6.54 10.07 -4.55
N ILE A 83 6.05 10.02 -5.79
CA ILE A 83 6.21 8.86 -6.67
C ILE A 83 6.91 9.30 -7.94
N THR A 84 8.02 8.64 -8.25
CA THR A 84 8.66 8.73 -9.57
C THR A 84 8.21 7.55 -10.41
N LEU A 85 7.45 7.81 -11.48
CA LEU A 85 6.88 6.77 -12.34
C LEU A 85 7.95 6.09 -13.18
N GLY A 86 7.97 4.75 -13.19
CA GLY A 86 9.01 3.98 -13.88
C GLY A 86 8.93 3.99 -15.41
N ASN A 87 7.81 4.42 -15.99
CA ASN A 87 7.62 4.45 -17.44
C ASN A 87 8.22 5.69 -18.13
N ASN A 88 8.24 6.84 -17.45
CA ASN A 88 8.67 8.12 -18.03
C ASN A 88 9.43 9.02 -17.06
N GLY A 89 9.69 8.57 -15.83
CA GLY A 89 10.35 9.35 -14.79
C GLY A 89 9.53 10.53 -14.25
N LYS A 90 8.26 10.68 -14.65
CA LYS A 90 7.40 11.77 -14.18
C LYS A 90 7.20 11.63 -12.67
N LYS A 91 7.26 12.77 -11.97
CA LYS A 91 6.93 12.85 -10.55
C LYS A 91 5.45 13.15 -10.37
N VAL A 92 4.82 12.41 -9.47
CA VAL A 92 3.44 12.63 -9.05
C VAL A 92 3.37 12.55 -7.52
N LYS A 93 2.43 13.30 -6.94
CA LYS A 93 2.10 13.15 -5.52
C LYS A 93 0.82 12.34 -5.40
N GLU A 94 0.73 11.49 -4.39
CA GLU A 94 -0.47 10.74 -4.10
C GLU A 94 -0.84 10.93 -2.63
N ILE A 95 -2.13 11.19 -2.39
CA ILE A 95 -2.73 11.05 -1.06
C ILE A 95 -3.53 9.76 -1.08
N VAL A 96 -3.18 8.84 -0.18
CA VAL A 96 -3.78 7.51 -0.14
C VAL A 96 -4.24 7.15 1.27
N PHE A 97 -5.39 6.47 1.33
CA PHE A 97 -6.02 5.98 2.53
C PHE A 97 -6.24 4.47 2.37
N TYR A 98 -5.75 3.70 3.34
CA TYR A 98 -5.92 2.26 3.43
C TYR A 98 -6.78 1.90 4.63
N LYS A 99 -7.64 0.90 4.45
CA LYS A 99 -8.29 0.17 5.53
C LYS A 99 -7.81 -1.27 5.49
N LEU A 100 -7.43 -1.81 6.66
CA LEU A 100 -6.99 -3.19 6.80
C LEU A 100 -8.05 -4.08 7.49
N ASN A 101 -8.11 -5.33 7.06
CA ASN A 101 -8.97 -6.36 7.63
C ASN A 101 -8.42 -6.90 8.96
N ASP A 102 -9.07 -7.91 9.54
CA ASP A 102 -8.64 -8.56 10.79
C ASP A 102 -7.28 -9.29 10.68
N TYR A 103 -6.79 -9.50 9.47
CA TYR A 103 -5.49 -10.13 9.17
C TYR A 103 -4.40 -9.11 8.82
N TRP A 104 -4.67 -7.81 9.00
CA TRP A 104 -3.75 -6.72 8.63
C TRP A 104 -3.41 -6.68 7.14
N GLU A 105 -4.35 -7.14 6.30
CA GLU A 105 -4.27 -7.05 4.85
C GLU A 105 -5.15 -5.89 4.35
N ILE A 106 -4.71 -5.21 3.31
CA ILE A 106 -5.42 -4.12 2.66
C ILE A 106 -6.71 -4.66 2.04
N GLU A 107 -7.85 -4.21 2.53
CA GLU A 107 -9.18 -4.55 2.01
C GLU A 107 -9.85 -3.37 1.28
N ARG A 108 -9.46 -2.14 1.61
CA ARG A 108 -9.95 -0.94 0.92
C ARG A 108 -8.84 0.08 0.74
N VAL A 109 -8.88 0.74 -0.42
CA VAL A 109 -8.00 1.82 -0.82
C VAL A 109 -8.83 2.94 -1.39
N TRP A 110 -8.59 4.16 -0.93
CA TRP A 110 -9.01 5.37 -1.63
C TRP A 110 -7.78 6.21 -1.88
N SER A 111 -7.57 6.66 -3.12
CA SER A 111 -6.44 7.51 -3.43
C SER A 111 -6.76 8.54 -4.50
N ILE A 112 -6.04 9.66 -4.41
CA ILE A 112 -6.06 10.73 -5.38
C ILE A 112 -4.62 11.09 -5.77
N VAL A 113 -4.39 11.22 -7.08
CA VAL A 113 -3.09 11.57 -7.63
C VAL A 113 -3.11 13.03 -8.09
N GLU A 114 -2.10 13.78 -7.66
CA GLU A 114 -1.84 15.15 -8.05
C GLU A 114 -0.68 15.15 -9.06
N PHE A 115 -0.97 15.59 -10.28
CA PHE A 115 0.05 15.80 -11.30
C PHE A 115 0.68 17.18 -11.11
N LEU A 116 2.01 17.18 -10.96
CA LEU A 116 2.84 18.38 -11.09
C LEU A 116 3.15 18.65 -12.56
#